data_AF-A0A7C3UKZ9-F1
#
_entry.id   AF-A0A7C3UKZ9-F1
#
_cell.length_a   1.000
_cell.length_b   1.000
_cell.length_c   1.000
_cell.angle_alpha   90.00
_cell.angle_beta   90.00
_cell.angle_gamma   90.00
#
_symmetry.space_group_name_H-M   'P 1'
#
loop_
_entity.id
_entity.type
_entity.pdbx_description
1 polymer ?
#
loop_
_entity_poly.entity_id
_entity_poly.type
_entity_poly.pdbx_seq_one_letter_code
_entity_poly.pdbx_strand_id
1 'polypeptide(L)'
;MIKKSLIYYFVLFTIVLIVNISCSKEDKDTKSDIIIDDSNIIECDEPLLTAEIRNKIIDELSQVIALSLTENDVRRMLHNELNKQFTFDYDILYSFVADKEVNTKFGKLKYVELLHKLAADNNICLDYLDKNLENFKNLQISAPSYFEEWQTENFIPEVISLPVEYIENKSIKVKSYASNGTFSLVTEEDINKPFLLVRESERVDPTGMIRVDINNFVLPPNYRTLTAYSAYKISELKSFSENENMESVIIKVPDNEFDLPDSLNNNSKKSYDINNSINSDIIQLNA
;
A
#
# COMPACT_ATOMS: atom_id res chain seq x y z
N MET A 1 17.67 -64.71 -25.42
CA MET A 1 17.68 -63.23 -25.21
C MET A 1 16.41 -62.54 -25.74
N ILE A 2 15.24 -63.19 -25.74
CA ILE A 2 14.00 -62.68 -26.40
C ILE A 2 12.88 -62.36 -25.38
N LYS A 3 12.97 -62.80 -24.13
CA LYS A 3 11.89 -62.63 -23.12
C LYS A 3 11.79 -61.23 -22.48
N LYS A 4 12.86 -60.42 -22.48
CA LYS A 4 12.83 -59.06 -21.89
C LYS A 4 12.22 -57.99 -22.82
N SER A 5 12.25 -58.21 -24.12
CA SER A 5 11.71 -57.25 -25.10
C SER A 5 10.18 -57.30 -25.18
N LEU A 6 9.58 -58.48 -25.01
CA LEU A 6 8.12 -58.64 -25.07
C LEU A 6 7.38 -57.96 -23.90
N ILE A 7 8.00 -57.90 -22.71
CA ILE A 7 7.43 -57.25 -21.53
C ILE A 7 7.44 -55.72 -21.69
N TYR A 8 8.46 -55.16 -22.32
CA TYR A 8 8.55 -53.72 -22.56
C TYR A 8 7.48 -53.23 -23.55
N TYR A 9 7.23 -54.02 -24.61
CA TYR A 9 6.13 -53.71 -25.54
C TYR A 9 4.75 -53.83 -24.89
N PHE A 10 4.56 -54.78 -23.97
CA PHE A 10 3.28 -54.94 -23.29
C PHE A 10 2.97 -53.78 -22.33
N VAL A 11 3.99 -53.26 -21.62
CA VAL A 11 3.85 -52.10 -20.72
C VAL A 11 3.70 -50.79 -21.49
N LEU A 12 4.36 -50.64 -22.64
CA LEU A 12 4.18 -49.45 -23.48
C LEU A 12 2.80 -49.43 -24.17
N PHE A 13 2.26 -50.59 -24.53
CA PHE A 13 0.94 -50.70 -25.14
C PHE A 13 -0.21 -50.40 -24.16
N THR A 14 -0.06 -50.75 -22.87
CA THR A 14 -1.07 -50.40 -21.86
C THR A 14 -1.08 -48.92 -21.50
N ILE A 15 0.06 -48.22 -21.54
CA ILE A 15 0.09 -46.76 -21.30
C ILE A 15 -0.57 -45.99 -22.46
N VAL A 16 -0.39 -46.42 -23.72
CA VAL A 16 -1.05 -45.79 -24.88
C VAL A 16 -2.57 -46.01 -24.89
N LEU A 17 -3.06 -47.12 -24.32
CA LEU A 17 -4.50 -47.38 -24.22
C LEU A 17 -5.20 -46.47 -23.20
N ILE A 18 -4.50 -46.03 -22.15
CA ILE A 18 -5.08 -45.19 -21.08
C ILE A 18 -5.18 -43.71 -21.51
N VAL A 19 -4.34 -43.26 -22.46
CA VAL A 19 -4.35 -41.86 -22.95
C VAL A 19 -5.44 -41.62 -24.01
N ASN A 20 -6.08 -42.67 -24.55
CA ASN A 20 -7.15 -42.54 -25.56
C ASN A 20 -8.59 -42.59 -25.00
N ILE A 21 -8.78 -42.58 -23.67
CA ILE A 21 -10.11 -42.49 -23.03
C ILE A 21 -10.34 -41.09 -22.44
N SER A 22 -9.92 -40.05 -23.16
CA SER A 22 -10.24 -38.67 -22.81
C SER A 22 -10.67 -37.89 -24.06
N CYS A 23 -11.86 -38.24 -24.57
CA CYS A 23 -12.73 -37.32 -25.31
C CYS A 23 -14.03 -38.06 -25.65
N SER A 24 -15.01 -37.98 -24.74
CA SER A 24 -16.40 -38.17 -25.13
C SER A 24 -17.13 -36.86 -24.86
N LYS A 25 -17.17 -36.03 -25.90
CA LYS A 25 -18.04 -34.87 -26.01
C LYS A 25 -19.41 -35.42 -26.41
N GLU A 26 -20.34 -35.51 -25.47
CA GLU A 26 -21.76 -35.62 -25.83
C GLU A 26 -22.31 -34.20 -26.00
N ASP A 27 -22.39 -33.76 -27.26
CA ASP A 27 -23.33 -32.73 -27.68
C ASP A 27 -24.74 -33.34 -27.62
N LYS A 28 -25.56 -32.91 -26.67
CA LYS A 28 -27.01 -33.07 -26.73
C LYS A 28 -27.66 -31.71 -26.81
N ASP A 29 -27.94 -31.35 -28.05
CA ASP A 29 -28.85 -30.30 -28.49
C ASP A 29 -30.22 -30.54 -27.82
N THR A 30 -30.50 -29.79 -26.75
CA THR A 30 -31.84 -29.69 -26.18
C THR A 30 -32.12 -28.21 -26.00
N LYS A 31 -32.83 -27.66 -26.98
CA LYS A 31 -33.39 -26.32 -26.97
C LYS A 31 -34.49 -26.26 -25.91
N SER A 32 -34.16 -25.82 -24.71
CA SER A 32 -35.12 -25.35 -23.72
C SER A 32 -34.85 -23.87 -23.48
N ASP A 33 -35.83 -23.03 -23.78
CA ASP A 33 -35.81 -21.60 -23.46
C ASP A 33 -35.72 -21.43 -21.94
N ILE A 34 -34.50 -21.21 -21.43
CA ILE A 34 -34.26 -20.80 -20.06
C ILE A 34 -34.33 -19.27 -20.05
N ILE A 35 -35.43 -18.75 -19.54
CA ILE A 35 -35.51 -17.37 -19.06
C ILE A 35 -34.56 -17.30 -17.86
N ILE A 36 -33.38 -16.68 -18.06
CA ILE A 36 -32.47 -16.38 -16.96
C ILE A 36 -33.10 -15.23 -16.19
N ASP A 37 -33.62 -15.55 -15.01
CA ASP A 37 -33.99 -14.57 -13.99
C ASP A 37 -32.69 -14.03 -13.38
N ASP A 38 -32.31 -12.82 -13.75
CA ASP A 38 -31.09 -12.09 -13.30
C ASP A 38 -31.09 -11.76 -11.78
N SER A 39 -32.00 -12.32 -10.98
CA SER A 39 -32.16 -11.93 -9.57
C SER A 39 -31.37 -12.74 -8.54
N ASN A 40 -30.50 -13.68 -8.94
CA ASN A 40 -29.67 -14.42 -7.98
C ASN A 40 -28.23 -14.69 -8.48
N ILE A 41 -27.53 -13.63 -8.88
CA ILE A 41 -26.07 -13.63 -8.73
C ILE A 41 -25.83 -13.57 -7.22
N ILE A 42 -25.55 -14.72 -6.61
CA ILE A 42 -24.95 -14.77 -5.28
C ILE A 42 -23.55 -14.17 -5.48
N GLU A 43 -23.46 -12.86 -5.25
CA GLU A 43 -22.22 -12.15 -5.06
C GLU A 43 -21.43 -12.96 -4.04
N CYS A 44 -20.34 -13.58 -4.48
CA CYS A 44 -19.43 -14.25 -3.59
C CYS A 44 -18.80 -13.15 -2.75
N ASP A 45 -19.38 -12.87 -1.59
CA ASP A 45 -18.80 -11.99 -0.58
C ASP A 45 -17.38 -12.52 -0.30
N GLU A 46 -16.39 -11.88 -0.92
CA GLU A 46 -15.00 -11.98 -0.51
C GLU A 46 -14.99 -11.78 1.01
N PRO A 47 -14.41 -12.71 1.80
CA PRO A 47 -14.45 -12.59 3.24
C PRO A 47 -13.78 -11.27 3.63
N LEU A 48 -14.57 -10.36 4.18
CA LEU A 48 -14.14 -9.06 4.67
C LEU A 48 -12.89 -9.25 5.54
N LEU A 49 -11.79 -8.61 5.16
CA LEU A 49 -10.56 -8.61 5.92
C LEU A 49 -10.87 -8.20 7.38
N THR A 50 -10.67 -9.09 8.34
CA THR A 50 -11.04 -8.82 9.74
C THR A 50 -9.96 -7.99 10.44
N ALA A 51 -10.33 -7.31 11.54
CA ALA A 51 -9.34 -6.56 12.35
C ALA A 51 -8.23 -7.46 12.90
N GLU A 52 -8.57 -8.70 13.29
CA GLU A 52 -7.59 -9.69 13.74
C GLU A 52 -6.56 -10.01 12.66
N ILE A 53 -7.01 -10.24 11.41
CA ILE A 53 -6.11 -10.49 10.28
C ILE A 53 -5.27 -9.25 9.97
N ARG A 54 -5.87 -8.04 9.97
CA ARG A 54 -5.12 -6.79 9.75
C ARG A 54 -4.03 -6.60 10.80
N ASN A 55 -4.35 -6.79 12.08
CA ASN A 55 -3.38 -6.65 13.17
C ASN A 55 -2.26 -7.67 13.05
N LYS A 56 -2.57 -8.90 12.65
CA LYS A 56 -1.56 -9.92 12.38
C LYS A 56 -0.63 -9.51 11.25
N ILE A 57 -1.18 -9.03 10.14
CA ILE A 57 -0.40 -8.53 9.00
C ILE A 57 0.50 -7.36 9.44
N ILE A 58 -0.04 -6.38 10.16
CA ILE A 58 0.70 -5.22 10.66
C ILE A 58 1.86 -5.69 11.56
N ASP A 59 1.62 -6.63 12.46
CA ASP A 59 2.63 -7.14 13.41
C ASP A 59 3.75 -7.91 12.72
N GLU A 60 3.41 -8.88 11.87
CA GLU A 60 4.37 -9.69 11.12
C GLU A 60 5.17 -8.82 10.15
N LEU A 61 4.52 -7.90 9.44
CA LEU A 61 5.20 -6.97 8.54
C LEU A 61 6.12 -6.01 9.31
N SER A 62 5.71 -5.48 10.47
CA SER A 62 6.56 -4.61 11.30
C SER A 62 7.86 -5.30 11.69
N GLN A 63 7.76 -6.55 12.14
CA GLN A 63 8.93 -7.33 12.55
C GLN A 63 9.89 -7.55 11.38
N VAL A 64 9.38 -7.90 10.20
CA VAL A 64 10.21 -8.18 9.02
C VAL A 64 10.79 -6.90 8.42
N ILE A 65 10.05 -5.79 8.44
CA ILE A 65 10.59 -4.48 8.07
C ILE A 65 11.74 -4.14 9.00
N ALA A 66 11.62 -4.30 10.32
CA ALA A 66 12.71 -4.01 11.25
C ALA A 66 13.99 -4.79 10.90
N LEU A 67 13.87 -6.08 10.61
CA LEU A 67 14.99 -6.92 10.15
C LEU A 67 15.63 -6.38 8.86
N SER A 68 14.80 -5.93 7.91
CA SER A 68 15.26 -5.41 6.62
C SER A 68 16.04 -4.11 6.74
N LEU A 69 15.78 -3.30 7.78
CA LEU A 69 16.49 -2.05 8.04
C LEU A 69 17.97 -2.26 8.40
N THR A 70 18.45 -3.49 8.56
CA THR A 70 19.90 -3.76 8.64
C THR A 70 20.62 -3.41 7.33
N GLU A 71 19.94 -3.52 6.19
CA GLU A 71 20.46 -3.17 4.87
C GLU A 71 20.36 -1.65 4.65
N ASN A 72 21.49 -0.98 4.38
CA ASN A 72 21.51 0.48 4.20
C ASN A 72 20.67 0.95 3.00
N ASP A 73 20.65 0.18 1.91
CA ASP A 73 19.83 0.48 0.73
C ASP A 73 18.34 0.46 1.04
N VAL A 74 17.88 -0.41 1.93
CA VAL A 74 16.48 -0.42 2.38
C VAL A 74 16.16 0.86 3.14
N ARG A 75 17.04 1.29 4.06
CA ARG A 75 16.84 2.54 4.81
C ARG A 75 16.80 3.74 3.88
N ARG A 76 17.72 3.84 2.93
CA ARG A 76 17.74 4.91 1.92
C ARG A 76 16.50 4.90 1.02
N MET A 77 16.08 3.72 0.57
CA MET A 77 14.87 3.56 -0.23
C MET A 77 13.65 4.07 0.56
N LEU A 78 13.42 3.55 1.77
CA LEU A 78 12.27 3.96 2.58
C LEU A 78 12.31 5.46 2.92
N HIS A 79 13.46 5.99 3.33
CA HIS A 79 13.62 7.41 3.60
C HIS A 79 13.24 8.27 2.38
N ASN A 80 13.75 7.92 1.19
CA ASN A 80 13.43 8.65 -0.03
C ASN A 80 11.94 8.57 -0.41
N GLU A 81 11.31 7.42 -0.18
CA GLU A 81 9.88 7.22 -0.50
C GLU A 81 8.97 7.97 0.48
N LEU A 82 9.30 7.98 1.76
CA LEU A 82 8.58 8.74 2.78
C LEU A 82 8.73 10.25 2.57
N ASN A 83 9.90 10.73 2.15
CA ASN A 83 10.16 12.15 1.89
C ASN A 83 9.32 12.74 0.75
N LYS A 84 8.70 11.89 -0.08
CA LYS A 84 7.79 12.36 -1.14
C LYS A 84 6.48 12.91 -0.59
N GLN A 85 6.12 12.56 0.65
CA GLN A 85 4.92 13.05 1.33
C GLN A 85 3.65 13.02 0.47
N PHE A 86 3.31 11.85 -0.10
CA PHE A 86 2.22 11.77 -1.09
C PHE A 86 0.83 12.10 -0.49
N THR A 87 0.69 12.04 0.84
CA THR A 87 -0.49 12.47 1.60
C THR A 87 -0.27 13.74 2.43
N PHE A 88 0.82 14.48 2.14
CA PHE A 88 1.31 15.64 2.91
C PHE A 88 1.87 15.30 4.30
N ASP A 89 2.24 14.03 4.52
CA ASP A 89 2.90 13.54 5.72
C ASP A 89 4.00 12.54 5.31
N TYR A 90 4.96 12.23 6.18
CA TYR A 90 6.03 11.26 5.91
C TYR A 90 5.49 9.83 5.95
N ASP A 91 4.75 9.46 4.92
CA ASP A 91 4.16 8.14 4.77
C ASP A 91 4.22 7.59 3.34
N ILE A 92 4.09 6.27 3.26
CA ILE A 92 4.06 5.53 2.01
C ILE A 92 3.21 4.27 2.17
N LEU A 93 2.45 3.91 1.13
CA LEU A 93 1.77 2.62 1.11
C LEU A 93 2.76 1.50 0.83
N TYR A 94 2.64 0.38 1.54
CA TYR A 94 3.49 -0.78 1.34
C TYR A 94 3.51 -1.25 -0.12
N SER A 95 2.36 -1.21 -0.79
CA SER A 95 2.20 -1.57 -2.20
C SER A 95 3.05 -0.72 -3.16
N PHE A 96 3.42 0.51 -2.79
CA PHE A 96 4.25 1.37 -3.65
C PHE A 96 5.75 1.06 -3.54
N VAL A 97 6.16 0.38 -2.48
CA VAL A 97 7.57 0.04 -2.24
C VAL A 97 7.87 -1.45 -2.40
N ALA A 98 6.87 -2.32 -2.37
CA ALA A 98 7.01 -3.77 -2.43
C ALA A 98 7.86 -4.24 -3.64
N ASP A 99 7.63 -3.65 -4.82
CA ASP A 99 8.35 -4.02 -6.05
C ASP A 99 9.64 -3.22 -6.31
N LYS A 100 10.03 -2.31 -5.41
CA LYS A 100 11.27 -1.53 -5.58
C LYS A 100 12.49 -2.41 -5.38
N GLU A 101 13.49 -2.23 -6.23
CA GLU A 101 14.74 -2.96 -6.13
C GLU A 101 15.68 -2.32 -5.10
N VAL A 102 16.31 -3.16 -4.28
CA VAL A 102 17.31 -2.76 -3.28
C VAL A 102 18.54 -3.64 -3.42
N ASN A 103 19.75 -3.08 -3.25
CA ASN A 103 20.95 -3.91 -3.17
C ASN A 103 21.13 -4.40 -1.74
N THR A 104 21.30 -5.70 -1.58
CA THR A 104 21.43 -6.33 -0.26
C THR A 104 22.66 -7.21 -0.22
N LYS A 105 22.98 -7.74 0.96
CA LYS A 105 23.96 -8.84 1.09
C LYS A 105 23.63 -10.09 0.26
N PHE A 106 22.38 -10.24 -0.20
CA PHE A 106 21.94 -11.34 -1.06
C PHE A 106 21.96 -10.99 -2.56
N GLY A 107 22.43 -9.80 -2.92
CA GLY A 107 22.36 -9.26 -4.27
C GLY A 107 21.19 -8.27 -4.42
N LYS A 108 20.92 -7.90 -5.68
CA LYS A 108 19.81 -7.01 -6.03
C LYS A 108 18.51 -7.80 -6.02
N LEU A 109 17.54 -7.39 -5.19
CA LEU A 109 16.24 -8.03 -5.02
C LEU A 109 15.14 -6.98 -5.01
N LYS A 110 13.92 -7.38 -5.37
CA LYS A 110 12.75 -6.59 -5.00
C LYS A 110 12.59 -6.57 -3.48
N TYR A 111 12.05 -5.49 -2.95
CA TYR A 111 11.88 -5.34 -1.51
C TYR A 111 11.00 -6.44 -0.91
N VAL A 112 9.91 -6.80 -1.59
CA VAL A 112 9.07 -7.94 -1.20
C VAL A 112 9.88 -9.24 -1.11
N GLU A 113 10.70 -9.56 -2.11
CA GLU A 113 11.53 -10.77 -2.12
C GLU A 113 12.51 -10.80 -0.93
N LEU A 114 13.09 -9.64 -0.59
CA LEU A 114 13.92 -9.49 0.61
C LEU A 114 13.11 -9.77 1.89
N LEU A 115 11.91 -9.20 2.02
CA LEU A 115 11.07 -9.41 3.20
C LEU A 115 10.71 -10.89 3.36
N HIS A 116 10.31 -11.58 2.30
CA HIS A 116 10.04 -13.03 2.35
C HIS A 116 11.25 -13.85 2.78
N LYS A 117 12.43 -13.49 2.27
CA LYS A 117 13.68 -14.16 2.64
C LYS A 117 14.00 -13.98 4.13
N LEU A 118 13.91 -12.75 4.63
CA LEU A 118 14.14 -12.45 6.04
C LEU A 118 13.10 -13.09 6.95
N ALA A 119 11.84 -13.13 6.52
CA ALA A 119 10.76 -13.80 7.24
C ALA A 119 11.04 -15.31 7.38
N ALA A 120 11.40 -15.97 6.27
CA ALA A 120 11.76 -17.39 6.28
C ALA A 120 12.97 -17.67 7.19
N ASP A 121 14.02 -16.85 7.11
CA ASP A 121 15.22 -16.99 7.95
C ASP A 121 14.92 -16.81 9.46
N ASN A 122 13.82 -16.13 9.81
CA ASN A 122 13.42 -15.84 11.19
C ASN A 122 12.15 -16.57 11.64
N ASN A 123 11.63 -17.53 10.86
CA ASN A 123 10.40 -18.27 11.14
C ASN A 123 9.14 -17.37 11.30
N ILE A 124 9.06 -16.29 10.52
CA ILE A 124 7.90 -15.41 10.44
C ILE A 124 7.09 -15.79 9.20
N CYS A 125 5.76 -15.89 9.35
CA CYS A 125 4.86 -16.28 8.27
C CYS A 125 4.24 -15.02 7.65
N LEU A 126 4.42 -14.80 6.35
CA LEU A 126 3.78 -13.68 5.64
C LEU A 126 2.56 -14.10 4.80
N ASP A 127 2.08 -15.34 4.96
CA ASP A 127 0.93 -15.88 4.21
C ASP A 127 -0.32 -14.99 4.29
N TYR A 128 -0.55 -14.34 5.44
CA TYR A 128 -1.70 -13.44 5.60
C TYR A 128 -1.51 -12.17 4.78
N LEU A 129 -0.30 -11.62 4.71
CA LEU A 129 -0.01 -10.48 3.86
C LEU A 129 -0.26 -10.86 2.40
N ASP A 130 0.33 -11.96 1.93
CA ASP A 130 0.24 -12.41 0.53
C ASP A 130 -1.20 -12.64 0.08
N LYS A 131 -2.00 -13.31 0.92
CA LYS A 131 -3.40 -13.65 0.59
C LYS A 131 -4.33 -12.44 0.63
N ASN A 132 -3.96 -11.36 1.33
CA ASN A 132 -4.86 -10.24 1.60
C ASN A 132 -4.34 -8.90 1.10
N LEU A 133 -3.19 -8.86 0.42
CA LEU A 133 -2.58 -7.60 -0.02
C LEU A 133 -3.50 -6.80 -0.95
N GLU A 134 -4.23 -7.47 -1.84
CA GLU A 134 -5.20 -6.83 -2.74
C GLU A 134 -6.37 -6.19 -2.00
N ASN A 135 -6.73 -6.75 -0.83
CA ASN A 135 -7.82 -6.30 0.04
C ASN A 135 -7.36 -5.39 1.18
N PHE A 136 -6.04 -5.18 1.36
CA PHE A 136 -5.46 -4.30 2.37
C PHE A 136 -4.70 -3.11 1.74
N LYS A 137 -5.39 -2.39 0.85
CA LYS A 137 -4.79 -1.34 0.00
C LYS A 137 -4.23 -0.15 0.77
N ASN A 138 -4.71 0.09 1.99
CA ASN A 138 -4.30 1.20 2.84
C ASN A 138 -3.27 0.79 3.92
N LEU A 139 -2.58 -0.34 3.76
CA LEU A 139 -1.44 -0.70 4.60
C LEU A 139 -0.26 0.26 4.37
N GLN A 140 0.14 0.96 5.42
CA GLN A 140 1.05 2.10 5.38
C GLN A 140 2.30 1.86 6.25
N ILE A 141 3.42 2.40 5.77
CA ILE A 141 4.65 2.63 6.53
C ILE A 141 4.77 4.16 6.69
N SER A 142 5.03 4.66 7.90
CA SER A 142 5.17 6.10 8.13
C SER A 142 6.25 6.44 9.16
N ALA A 143 6.71 7.69 9.16
CA ALA A 143 7.69 8.24 10.10
C ALA A 143 7.20 9.61 10.59
N PRO A 144 6.15 9.66 11.44
CA PRO A 144 5.40 10.88 11.70
C PRO A 144 6.17 11.93 12.52
N SER A 145 7.18 11.50 13.28
CA SER A 145 8.03 12.40 14.05
C SER A 145 9.49 11.99 13.91
N TYR A 146 10.37 12.97 14.11
CA TYR A 146 11.82 12.82 14.03
C TYR A 146 12.35 12.35 12.65
N PHE A 147 11.58 12.51 11.58
CA PHE A 147 11.99 12.04 10.24
C PHE A 147 13.21 12.81 9.73
N GLU A 148 13.23 14.14 9.86
CA GLU A 148 14.31 15.00 9.38
C GLU A 148 15.65 14.71 10.09
N GLU A 149 15.60 14.18 11.32
CA GLU A 149 16.77 13.73 12.07
C GLU A 149 17.26 12.34 11.65
N TRP A 150 16.53 11.62 10.79
CA TRP A 150 16.88 10.25 10.39
C TRP A 150 18.05 10.21 9.40
N GLN A 151 19.25 10.03 9.94
CA GLN A 151 20.46 9.81 9.14
C GLN A 151 20.62 8.32 8.78
N THR A 152 20.20 7.93 7.57
CA THR A 152 20.11 6.52 7.13
C THR A 152 21.43 5.74 7.18
N GLU A 153 22.57 6.41 7.07
CA GLU A 153 23.91 5.83 7.11
C GLU A 153 24.26 5.35 8.53
N ASN A 154 23.80 6.08 9.53
CA ASN A 154 24.29 5.96 10.92
C ASN A 154 23.22 5.48 11.90
N PHE A 155 21.95 5.49 11.50
CA PHE A 155 20.84 5.18 12.39
C PHE A 155 19.89 4.17 11.76
N ILE A 156 19.54 3.15 12.55
CA ILE A 156 18.55 2.14 12.22
C ILE A 156 17.34 2.38 13.14
N PRO A 157 16.22 2.90 12.63
CA PRO A 157 15.03 3.12 13.45
C PRO A 157 14.44 1.79 13.89
N GLU A 158 13.76 1.81 15.04
CA GLU A 158 12.86 0.74 15.42
C GLU A 158 11.55 0.86 14.62
N VAL A 159 10.84 -0.25 14.47
CA VAL A 159 9.56 -0.32 13.75
C VAL A 159 8.45 -0.68 14.72
N ILE A 160 7.49 0.20 14.88
CA ILE A 160 6.37 0.02 15.80
C ILE A 160 5.17 -0.53 15.03
N SER A 161 4.60 -1.60 15.57
CA SER A 161 3.36 -2.22 15.10
C SER A 161 2.18 -1.52 15.77
N LEU A 162 1.37 -0.79 15.00
CA LEU A 162 0.21 -0.07 15.51
C LEU A 162 -1.09 -0.81 15.14
N PRO A 163 -1.79 -1.44 16.10
CA PRO A 163 -3.01 -2.18 15.79
C PRO A 163 -4.15 -1.25 15.36
N VAL A 164 -5.13 -1.79 14.63
CA VAL A 164 -6.28 -1.06 14.08
C VAL A 164 -7.10 -0.36 15.17
N GLU A 165 -7.20 -0.97 16.35
CA GLU A 165 -7.89 -0.43 17.51
C GLU A 165 -7.07 0.54 18.36
N TYR A 166 -5.85 0.89 17.93
CA TYR A 166 -5.02 1.87 18.64
C TYR A 166 -5.73 3.22 18.72
N ILE A 167 -5.61 3.88 19.87
CA ILE A 167 -6.16 5.20 20.11
C ILE A 167 -5.06 6.08 20.67
N GLU A 168 -4.76 7.15 19.95
CA GLU A 168 -3.74 8.13 20.32
C GLU A 168 -4.03 8.77 21.69
N ASN A 169 -2.97 9.19 22.38
CA ASN A 169 -3.04 9.87 23.68
C ASN A 169 -3.68 9.05 24.82
N LYS A 170 -3.72 7.71 24.70
CA LYS A 170 -4.19 6.81 25.76
C LYS A 170 -3.08 6.01 26.44
N SER A 171 -1.82 6.33 26.17
CA SER A 171 -0.63 5.65 26.72
C SER A 171 -0.69 4.12 26.57
N ILE A 172 -1.26 3.66 25.45
CA ILE A 172 -1.39 2.23 25.13
C ILE A 172 -0.01 1.70 24.75
N LYS A 173 0.38 0.58 25.37
CA LYS A 173 1.64 -0.10 25.03
C LYS A 173 1.49 -0.85 23.72
N VAL A 174 2.43 -0.61 22.81
CA VAL A 174 2.54 -1.26 21.50
C VAL A 174 3.91 -1.88 21.32
N LYS A 175 4.05 -2.83 20.40
CA LYS A 175 5.32 -3.49 20.14
C LYS A 175 6.21 -2.60 19.29
N SER A 176 7.45 -2.41 19.72
CA SER A 176 8.54 -1.81 18.94
C SER A 176 9.55 -2.90 18.61
N TYR A 177 9.81 -3.13 17.31
CA TYR A 177 10.74 -4.13 16.82
C TYR A 177 12.09 -3.49 16.47
N ALA A 178 13.16 -4.05 17.03
CA ALA A 178 14.52 -3.70 16.68
C ALA A 178 15.03 -4.54 15.50
N SER A 179 16.08 -4.07 14.84
CA SER A 179 16.62 -4.71 13.62
C SER A 179 17.29 -6.07 13.84
N ASN A 180 17.41 -6.51 15.09
CA ASN A 180 17.86 -7.86 15.47
C ASN A 180 16.70 -8.85 15.69
N GLY A 181 15.45 -8.43 15.44
CA GLY A 181 14.24 -9.25 15.60
C GLY A 181 13.66 -9.28 17.01
N THR A 182 14.30 -8.64 17.99
CA THR A 182 13.74 -8.49 19.35
C THR A 182 12.67 -7.39 19.38
N PHE A 183 11.74 -7.48 20.34
CA PHE A 183 10.76 -6.43 20.56
C PHE A 183 10.74 -5.95 22.01
N SER A 184 10.35 -4.69 22.18
CA SER A 184 10.01 -4.07 23.47
C SER A 184 8.58 -3.56 23.42
N LEU A 185 8.00 -3.23 24.58
CA LEU A 185 6.71 -2.56 24.66
C LEU A 185 6.94 -1.08 24.96
N VAL A 186 6.46 -0.21 24.08
CA VAL A 186 6.65 1.24 24.16
C VAL A 186 5.29 1.96 24.16
N THR A 187 5.28 3.18 24.68
CA THR A 187 4.19 4.15 24.59
C THR A 187 4.67 5.37 23.81
N GLU A 188 3.76 6.31 23.49
CA GLU A 188 4.11 7.57 22.81
C GLU A 188 5.19 8.37 23.55
N GLU A 189 5.15 8.36 24.89
CA GLU A 189 6.10 9.10 25.74
C GLU A 189 7.53 8.52 25.71
N ASP A 190 7.69 7.26 25.29
CA ASP A 190 9.00 6.60 25.20
C ASP A 190 9.76 6.99 23.92
N ILE A 191 9.10 7.66 22.97
CA ILE A 191 9.64 7.95 21.64
C ILE A 191 10.35 9.30 21.61
N ASN A 192 11.65 9.29 21.35
CA ASN A 192 12.50 10.49 21.36
C ASN A 192 13.58 10.50 20.26
N LYS A 193 13.43 9.62 19.27
CA LYS A 193 14.37 9.37 18.17
C LYS A 193 13.57 8.91 16.94
N PRO A 194 14.15 8.93 15.72
CA PRO A 194 13.45 8.46 14.53
C PRO A 194 12.93 7.03 14.69
N PHE A 195 11.73 6.78 14.20
CA PHE A 195 11.04 5.49 14.25
C PHE A 195 10.13 5.35 13.04
N LEU A 196 9.82 4.10 12.68
CA LEU A 196 8.81 3.80 11.68
C LEU A 196 7.55 3.25 12.36
N LEU A 197 6.39 3.56 11.80
CA LEU A 197 5.13 2.92 12.12
C LEU A 197 4.69 2.05 10.95
N VAL A 198 4.15 0.87 11.25
CA VAL A 198 3.31 0.13 10.31
C VAL A 198 1.89 0.15 10.85
N ARG A 199 0.95 0.63 10.02
CA ARG A 199 -0.45 0.81 10.43
C ARG A 199 -1.38 0.85 9.23
N GLU A 200 -2.67 0.89 9.51
CA GLU A 200 -3.68 1.29 8.53
C GLU A 200 -3.64 2.82 8.32
N SER A 201 -3.65 3.26 7.05
CA SER A 201 -3.67 4.68 6.71
C SER A 201 -4.98 5.33 7.14
N GLU A 202 -4.88 6.50 7.78
CA GLU A 202 -6.05 7.36 8.04
C GLU A 202 -6.39 8.25 6.83
N ARG A 203 -5.41 8.47 5.94
CA ARG A 203 -5.47 9.38 4.78
C ARG A 203 -5.78 8.67 3.47
N VAL A 204 -5.72 7.34 3.47
CA VAL A 204 -6.14 6.48 2.35
C VAL A 204 -7.25 5.54 2.82
N ASP A 205 -8.33 5.46 2.06
CA ASP A 205 -9.43 4.55 2.40
C ASP A 205 -9.17 3.10 1.92
N PRO A 206 -9.96 2.12 2.37
CA PRO A 206 -9.77 0.72 1.97
C PRO A 206 -9.87 0.46 0.46
N THR A 207 -10.45 1.38 -0.31
CA THR A 207 -10.54 1.27 -1.78
C THR A 207 -9.30 1.81 -2.49
N GLY A 208 -8.41 2.49 -1.77
CA GLY A 208 -7.19 3.12 -2.29
C GLY A 208 -7.39 4.58 -2.71
N MET A 209 -8.43 5.25 -2.23
CA MET A 209 -8.69 6.67 -2.52
C MET A 209 -8.15 7.57 -1.41
N ILE A 210 -7.67 8.76 -1.79
CA ILE A 210 -7.26 9.78 -0.83
C ILE A 210 -8.49 10.29 -0.06
N ARG A 211 -8.35 10.38 1.26
CA ARG A 211 -9.38 10.82 2.21
C ARG A 211 -9.21 12.26 2.65
N VAL A 212 -8.12 12.93 2.28
CA VAL A 212 -7.82 14.30 2.72
C VAL A 212 -7.57 15.22 1.53
N ASP A 213 -7.94 16.49 1.67
CA ASP A 213 -7.52 17.52 0.71
C ASP A 213 -6.17 18.15 1.10
N ILE A 214 -5.74 19.16 0.33
CA ILE A 214 -4.49 19.90 0.58
C ILE A 214 -4.49 20.68 1.91
N ASN A 215 -5.66 20.97 2.47
CA ASN A 215 -5.81 21.66 3.75
C ASN A 215 -6.03 20.66 4.91
N ASN A 216 -5.82 19.37 4.64
CA ASN A 216 -6.01 18.28 5.60
C ASN A 216 -7.46 18.06 6.06
N PHE A 217 -8.47 18.50 5.29
CA PHE A 217 -9.86 18.21 5.58
C PHE A 217 -10.23 16.80 5.13
N VAL A 218 -10.92 16.06 6.00
CA VAL A 218 -11.42 14.72 5.69
C VAL A 218 -12.58 14.80 4.70
N LEU A 219 -12.38 14.20 3.53
CA LEU A 219 -13.33 14.17 2.42
C LEU A 219 -14.36 13.04 2.60
N PRO A 220 -15.66 13.34 2.43
CA PRO A 220 -16.69 12.29 2.33
C PRO A 220 -16.47 11.43 1.08
N PRO A 221 -16.91 10.15 1.06
CA PRO A 221 -16.64 9.22 -0.04
C PRO A 221 -16.99 9.76 -1.44
N ASN A 222 -18.11 10.46 -1.58
CA ASN A 222 -18.57 11.01 -2.87
C ASN A 222 -17.73 12.20 -3.39
N TYR A 223 -16.83 12.75 -2.58
CA TYR A 223 -15.90 13.82 -2.97
C TYR A 223 -14.48 13.31 -3.21
N ARG A 224 -14.20 12.02 -3.00
CA ARG A 224 -12.88 11.43 -3.23
C ARG A 224 -12.70 11.14 -4.71
N THR A 225 -11.93 11.97 -5.39
CA THR A 225 -11.67 11.84 -6.84
C THR A 225 -10.25 11.39 -7.16
N LEU A 226 -9.33 11.48 -6.20
CA LEU A 226 -7.91 11.17 -6.37
C LEU A 226 -7.56 9.81 -5.76
N THR A 227 -6.99 8.92 -6.57
CA THR A 227 -6.43 7.65 -6.07
C THR A 227 -5.09 7.89 -5.36
N ALA A 228 -4.75 7.05 -4.39
CA ALA A 228 -3.45 7.10 -3.71
C ALA A 228 -2.29 6.95 -4.70
N TYR A 229 -2.44 6.11 -5.73
CA TYR A 229 -1.42 5.92 -6.75
C TYR A 229 -1.20 7.20 -7.58
N SER A 230 -2.28 7.87 -7.97
CA SER A 230 -2.20 9.15 -8.68
C SER A 230 -1.53 10.23 -7.83
N ALA A 231 -1.87 10.32 -6.53
CA ALA A 231 -1.24 11.24 -5.59
C ALA A 231 0.27 10.95 -5.45
N TYR A 232 0.66 9.68 -5.33
CA TYR A 232 2.06 9.25 -5.31
C TYR A 232 2.81 9.61 -6.59
N LYS A 233 2.21 9.45 -7.77
CA LYS A 233 2.85 9.88 -9.03
C LYS A 233 3.03 11.39 -9.13
N ILE A 234 2.10 12.17 -8.58
CA ILE A 234 2.25 13.62 -8.51
C ILE A 234 3.41 14.00 -7.58
N SER A 235 3.55 13.34 -6.42
CA SER A 235 4.65 13.63 -5.50
C SER A 235 6.01 13.22 -6.06
N GLU A 236 6.10 12.10 -6.79
CA GLU A 236 7.34 11.72 -7.50
C GLU A 236 7.79 12.83 -8.45
N LEU A 237 6.86 13.38 -9.26
CA LEU A 237 7.18 14.45 -10.21
C LEU A 237 7.65 15.73 -9.51
N LYS A 238 7.03 16.10 -8.38
CA LYS A 238 7.45 17.27 -7.58
C LYS A 238 8.87 17.10 -7.06
N SER A 239 9.17 15.96 -6.45
CA SER A 239 10.52 15.66 -5.96
C SER A 239 11.58 15.66 -7.06
N PHE A 240 11.23 15.27 -8.30
CA PHE A 240 12.14 15.45 -9.44
C PHE A 240 12.36 16.92 -9.80
N SER A 241 11.30 17.73 -9.85
CA SER A 241 11.38 19.16 -10.19
C SER A 241 12.03 20.04 -9.12
N GLU A 242 12.14 19.57 -7.88
CA GLU A 242 12.89 20.28 -6.83
C GLU A 242 14.40 19.96 -6.88
N ASN A 243 14.77 18.80 -7.43
CA ASN A 243 16.17 18.35 -7.54
C ASN A 243 16.83 18.81 -8.84
N GLU A 244 16.06 18.98 -9.91
CA GLU A 244 16.51 19.66 -11.13
C GLU A 244 15.88 21.05 -11.12
N ASN A 245 16.64 22.14 -11.29
CA ASN A 245 16.10 23.51 -11.45
C ASN A 245 15.18 23.64 -12.70
N MET A 246 14.08 22.90 -12.75
CA MET A 246 13.09 22.89 -13.80
C MET A 246 11.88 23.72 -13.36
N GLU A 247 11.42 24.59 -14.25
CA GLU A 247 10.19 25.38 -14.07
C GLU A 247 9.03 24.45 -13.67
N SER A 248 8.29 24.89 -12.66
CA SER A 248 7.16 24.21 -12.02
C SER A 248 6.30 23.38 -12.98
N VAL A 249 6.07 22.11 -12.64
CA VAL A 249 5.06 21.28 -13.32
C VAL A 249 3.67 21.83 -12.97
N ILE A 250 3.10 22.61 -13.88
CA ILE A 250 1.72 23.12 -13.75
C ILE A 250 0.76 21.97 -14.08
N ILE A 251 0.18 21.36 -13.05
CA ILE A 251 -1.00 20.51 -13.23
C ILE A 251 -2.17 21.43 -13.50
N LYS A 252 -2.59 21.52 -14.77
CA LYS A 252 -3.85 22.18 -15.14
C LYS A 252 -4.99 21.33 -14.59
N VAL A 253 -5.60 21.80 -13.50
CA VAL A 253 -6.95 21.37 -13.12
C VAL A 253 -7.87 21.86 -14.25
N PRO A 254 -8.63 20.99 -14.93
CA PRO A 254 -9.63 21.47 -15.87
C PRO A 254 -10.64 22.32 -15.10
N ASP A 255 -10.87 23.54 -15.60
CA ASP A 255 -11.94 24.44 -15.15
C ASP A 255 -13.28 23.80 -15.52
N ASN A 256 -13.68 22.77 -14.77
CA ASN A 256 -15.07 22.35 -14.76
C ASN A 256 -15.77 23.33 -13.83
N GLU A 257 -16.55 24.25 -14.40
CA GLU A 257 -17.56 25.03 -13.71
C GLU A 257 -18.33 24.11 -12.77
N PHE A 258 -18.00 24.18 -11.48
CA PHE A 258 -18.69 23.48 -10.43
C PHE A 258 -19.84 24.41 -10.01
N ASP A 259 -21.02 24.21 -10.60
CA ASP A 259 -22.25 24.78 -10.07
C ASP A 259 -22.47 24.16 -8.68
N LEU A 260 -22.04 24.90 -7.65
CA LEU A 260 -22.37 24.58 -6.28
C LEU A 260 -23.89 24.66 -6.11
N PRO A 261 -24.56 23.65 -5.55
CA PRO A 261 -25.99 23.73 -5.28
C PRO A 261 -26.26 24.89 -4.31
N ASP A 262 -27.26 25.71 -4.65
CA ASP A 262 -27.69 26.95 -3.96
C ASP A 262 -27.99 26.82 -2.44
N SER A 263 -27.94 25.62 -1.87
CA SER A 263 -28.29 25.35 -0.48
C SER A 263 -27.25 25.78 0.56
N LEU A 264 -26.11 26.36 0.18
CA LEU A 264 -25.08 26.85 1.11
C LEU A 264 -24.95 28.38 1.17
N ASN A 265 -25.77 29.13 0.43
CA ASN A 265 -25.55 30.57 0.22
C ASN A 265 -26.18 31.53 1.24
N ASN A 266 -26.67 31.02 2.38
CA ASN A 266 -27.26 31.84 3.44
C ASN A 266 -26.60 31.54 4.79
N ASN A 267 -25.39 32.05 5.02
CA ASN A 267 -24.93 32.63 6.29
C ASN A 267 -23.41 32.87 6.30
N SER A 268 -22.94 34.01 5.76
CA SER A 268 -21.86 34.84 6.32
C SER A 268 -21.40 35.92 5.32
N LYS A 269 -22.29 36.85 4.97
CA LYS A 269 -21.85 38.19 4.55
C LYS A 269 -21.26 38.90 5.78
N LYS A 270 -19.95 38.82 5.96
CA LYS A 270 -19.18 39.90 6.59
C LYS A 270 -18.13 40.36 5.59
N SER A 271 -18.42 41.54 5.06
CA SER A 271 -17.65 42.35 4.13
C SER A 271 -16.21 42.57 4.58
N TYR A 272 -15.27 42.35 3.66
CA TYR A 272 -14.10 43.21 3.53
C TYR A 272 -14.08 43.73 2.10
N ASP A 273 -14.14 45.04 1.98
CA ASP A 273 -14.00 45.80 0.75
C ASP A 273 -12.60 45.59 0.15
N ILE A 274 -12.54 45.12 -1.10
CA ILE A 274 -11.36 45.26 -1.96
C ILE A 274 -11.84 45.86 -3.27
N ASN A 275 -11.77 47.18 -3.37
CA ASN A 275 -11.76 47.88 -4.65
C ASN A 275 -10.31 48.05 -5.09
N ASN A 276 -9.90 47.24 -6.08
CA ASN A 276 -9.31 47.67 -7.35
C ASN A 276 -8.21 46.72 -7.86
N SER A 277 -8.31 46.50 -9.17
CA SER A 277 -7.29 45.99 -10.09
C SER A 277 -7.17 44.47 -10.19
N ILE A 278 -7.95 43.95 -11.13
CA ILE A 278 -7.66 42.76 -11.93
C ILE A 278 -6.18 42.81 -12.36
N ASN A 279 -5.38 41.87 -11.88
CA ASN A 279 -4.24 41.34 -12.60
C ASN A 279 -4.14 39.85 -12.25
N SER A 280 -3.88 39.05 -13.26
CA SER A 280 -3.68 37.61 -13.18
C SER A 280 -2.47 37.30 -12.30
N ASP A 281 -2.71 36.89 -11.05
CA ASP A 281 -1.65 36.48 -10.15
C ASP A 281 -1.31 35.00 -10.35
N ILE A 282 -0.13 34.83 -10.94
CA ILE A 282 0.71 33.64 -10.88
C ILE A 282 1.00 33.37 -9.40
N ILE A 283 0.57 32.23 -8.88
CA ILE A 283 1.03 31.77 -7.57
C ILE A 283 2.46 31.23 -7.75
N GLN A 284 3.45 32.10 -7.56
CA GLN A 284 4.80 31.68 -7.20
C GLN A 284 4.80 31.29 -5.72
N LEU A 285 4.97 30.00 -5.45
CA LEU A 285 5.36 29.54 -4.11
C LEU A 285 6.89 29.71 -4.01
N ASN A 286 7.32 30.72 -3.24
CA ASN A 286 8.71 30.83 -2.83
C ASN A 286 8.97 29.85 -1.67
N ALA A 287 10.15 29.23 -1.72
CA ALA A 287 10.73 28.36 -0.71
C ALA A 287 10.90 29.05 0.66
#